data_AF-A0A965TWC0-F1
#
_entry.id   AF-A0A965TWC0-F1
#
_cell.length_a   1.000
_cell.length_b   1.000
_cell.length_c   1.000
_cell.angle_alpha   90.00
_cell.angle_beta   90.00
_cell.angle_gamma   90.00
#
_symmetry.space_group_name_H-M   'P 1'
#
loop_
_entity.id
_entity.type
_entity.pdbx_description
1 polymer ?
#
loop_
_entity_poly.entity_id
_entity_poly.type
_entity_poly.pdbx_seq_one_letter_code
_entity_poly.pdbx_strand_id
1 'polypeptide(L)'
;MKKALYFFIYIIFTFPLGAESVELYAFTDIMALKSVMPQQIYGAIGFGATLNEDIAIEIPVKFLIDSTGGDEAILDTSVHLLIYPWEKGPYISLSLIQLITFIGSFTPQEPFHYLNEISIGYRWNFFNILSISPKITIR
;
A
#
# COMPACT_ATOMS: atom_id res chain seq x y z
N MET A 1 -16.00 18.64 -17.85
CA MET A 1 -14.85 18.32 -16.98
C MET A 1 -15.38 17.95 -15.60
N LYS A 2 -15.42 16.66 -15.24
CA LYS A 2 -15.85 16.24 -13.91
C LYS A 2 -14.60 16.13 -13.03
N LYS A 3 -14.50 16.98 -12.00
CA LYS A 3 -13.46 16.87 -10.96
C LYS A 3 -13.88 15.70 -10.06
N ALA A 4 -13.05 14.68 -9.96
CA ALA A 4 -13.28 13.56 -9.05
C ALA A 4 -12.50 13.80 -7.76
N LEU A 5 -13.17 13.58 -6.63
CA LEU A 5 -12.61 13.58 -5.29
C LEU A 5 -12.55 12.10 -4.86
N TYR A 6 -11.38 11.66 -4.42
CA TYR A 6 -11.09 10.26 -4.10
C TYR A 6 -11.20 10.03 -2.59
N PHE A 7 -11.76 8.90 -2.19
CA PHE A 7 -11.79 8.47 -0.80
C PHE A 7 -11.28 7.03 -0.70
N PHE A 8 -10.39 6.82 0.25
CA PHE A 8 -9.71 5.55 0.47
C PHE A 8 -10.16 4.96 1.80
N ILE A 9 -10.44 3.66 1.81
CA ILE A 9 -10.76 2.92 3.03
C ILE A 9 -9.78 1.76 3.12
N TYR A 10 -8.76 1.90 3.95
CA TYR A 10 -7.89 0.78 4.34
C TYR A 10 -8.54 0.06 5.50
N ILE A 11 -8.47 -1.27 5.53
CA ILE A 11 -8.92 -2.04 6.70
C ILE A 11 -7.68 -2.71 7.25
N ILE A 12 -7.18 -2.20 8.38
CA ILE A 12 -5.98 -2.67 9.07
C ILE A 12 -6.42 -3.50 10.27
N PHE A 13 -5.95 -4.74 10.36
CA PHE A 13 -6.10 -5.60 11.54
C PHE A 13 -4.78 -5.62 12.30
N THR A 14 -4.76 -5.06 13.50
CA THR A 14 -3.56 -5.10 14.36
C THR A 14 -3.61 -6.32 15.27
N PHE A 15 -2.53 -7.11 15.29
CA PHE A 15 -2.39 -8.28 16.16
C PHE A 15 -1.06 -8.15 16.91
N PRO A 16 -1.06 -7.93 18.24
CA PRO A 16 0.19 -7.79 18.98
C PRO A 16 0.96 -9.12 18.96
N LEU A 17 2.04 -9.16 18.19
CA LEU A 17 2.99 -10.27 18.12
C LEU A 17 4.30 -9.83 18.81
N GLY A 18 4.30 -9.88 20.13
CA GLY A 18 5.48 -9.95 21.02
C GLY A 18 6.76 -9.19 20.65
N ALA A 19 6.88 -7.96 21.16
CA ALA A 19 8.01 -7.38 21.89
C ALA A 19 7.45 -6.11 22.57
N GLU A 20 7.84 -5.76 23.80
CA GLU A 20 7.22 -4.65 24.57
C GLU A 20 7.20 -3.29 23.83
N SER A 21 7.99 -3.13 22.76
CA SER A 21 8.10 -1.91 21.96
C SER A 21 7.65 -2.03 20.49
N VAL A 22 7.27 -3.21 19.99
CA VAL A 22 6.93 -3.40 18.55
C VAL A 22 5.51 -3.94 18.40
N GLU A 23 4.65 -3.18 17.72
CA GLU A 23 3.29 -3.60 17.39
C GLU A 23 3.23 -4.08 15.94
N LEU A 24 2.89 -5.35 15.73
CA LEU A 24 2.71 -5.92 14.40
C LEU A 24 1.26 -5.79 13.93
N TYR A 25 1.07 -5.61 12.63
CA TYR A 25 -0.24 -5.53 12.02
C TYR A 25 -0.25 -6.07 10.59
N ALA A 26 -1.42 -6.51 10.16
CA ALA A 26 -1.70 -6.85 8.77
C ALA A 26 -2.65 -5.80 8.18
N PHE A 27 -2.50 -5.52 6.90
CA PHE A 27 -3.36 -4.60 6.20
C PHE A 27 -3.71 -5.13 4.81
N THR A 28 -4.85 -4.68 4.32
CA THR A 28 -5.24 -4.90 2.93
C THR A 28 -5.81 -3.62 2.35
N ASP A 29 -5.50 -3.39 1.08
CA ASP A 29 -6.28 -2.52 0.21
C ASP A 29 -6.98 -3.38 -0.84
N ILE A 30 -8.23 -3.02 -1.14
CA ILE A 30 -8.95 -3.57 -2.29
C ILE A 30 -9.36 -2.36 -3.11
N MET A 31 -8.71 -2.17 -4.27
CA MET A 31 -9.05 -1.10 -5.20
C MET A 31 -9.96 -1.64 -6.29
N ALA A 32 -11.27 -1.41 -6.14
CA ALA A 32 -12.25 -1.71 -7.18
C ALA A 32 -12.61 -0.42 -7.93
N LEU A 33 -11.84 -0.04 -8.95
CA LEU A 33 -12.13 1.14 -9.78
C LEU A 33 -12.78 0.74 -11.11
N LYS A 34 -13.91 0.02 -11.00
CA LYS A 34 -14.73 -0.47 -12.12
C LYS A 34 -15.22 0.63 -13.07
N SER A 35 -15.17 1.91 -12.67
CA SER A 35 -15.72 3.02 -13.47
C SER A 35 -14.71 3.71 -14.40
N VAL A 36 -13.39 3.54 -14.22
CA VAL A 36 -12.37 4.22 -15.06
C VAL A 36 -11.57 3.22 -15.87
N MET A 37 -11.25 2.06 -15.29
CA MET A 37 -10.55 0.97 -15.96
C MET A 37 -11.25 -0.35 -15.60
N PRO A 38 -12.43 -0.64 -16.18
CA PRO A 38 -13.24 -1.82 -15.82
C PRO A 38 -12.53 -3.17 -16.04
N GLN A 39 -11.40 -3.15 -16.77
CA GLN A 39 -10.58 -4.29 -17.16
C GLN A 39 -9.33 -4.46 -16.29
N GLN A 40 -9.15 -3.61 -15.26
CA GLN A 40 -8.02 -3.70 -14.35
C GLN A 40 -8.50 -4.04 -12.93
N ILE A 41 -7.83 -5.00 -12.31
CA ILE A 41 -8.01 -5.36 -10.91
C ILE A 41 -6.73 -4.99 -10.18
N TYR A 42 -6.85 -4.25 -9.09
CA TYR A 42 -5.72 -3.92 -8.21
C TYR A 42 -6.09 -4.22 -6.77
N GLY A 43 -5.11 -4.72 -6.03
CA GLY A 43 -5.19 -4.76 -4.58
C GLY A 43 -3.83 -4.89 -3.96
N ALA A 44 -3.81 -4.77 -2.64
CA ALA A 44 -2.63 -4.99 -1.83
C ALA A 44 -2.97 -5.78 -0.59
N ILE A 45 -2.04 -6.63 -0.18
CA ILE A 45 -1.99 -7.20 1.15
C ILE A 45 -0.61 -6.94 1.71
N GLY A 46 -0.48 -6.77 3.01
CA GLY A 46 0.83 -6.51 3.59
C GLY A 46 0.86 -6.64 5.09
N PHE A 47 2.08 -6.56 5.59
CA PHE A 47 2.36 -6.57 7.02
C PHE A 47 3.09 -5.29 7.38
N GLY A 48 2.87 -4.81 8.59
CA GLY A 48 3.58 -3.68 9.13
C GLY A 48 3.99 -3.88 10.57
N ALA A 49 4.96 -3.09 10.98
CA ALA A 49 5.49 -3.05 12.33
C ALA A 49 5.59 -1.58 12.75
N THR A 50 4.88 -1.20 13.81
CA THR A 50 5.07 0.08 14.47
C THR A 50 6.20 -0.09 15.49
N LEU A 51 7.28 0.66 15.31
CA LEU A 51 8.49 0.57 16.13
C LEU A 51 8.43 1.49 17.35
N ASN A 52 7.74 2.62 17.20
CA ASN A 52 7.42 3.59 18.25
C ASN A 52 6.25 4.47 17.77
N GLU A 53 5.94 5.54 18.49
CA GLU A 53 4.83 6.46 18.15
C GLU A 53 5.03 7.22 16.83
N ASP A 54 6.30 7.39 16.41
CA ASP A 54 6.67 8.24 15.29
C ASP A 54 7.01 7.44 14.01
N ILE A 55 7.28 6.14 14.14
CA ILE A 55 7.87 5.33 13.06
C ILE A 55 7.17 3.98 12.94
N ALA A 56 6.80 3.64 11.70
CA ALA A 56 6.42 2.29 11.32
C ALA A 56 7.10 1.85 10.03
N ILE A 57 7.15 0.55 9.80
CA ILE A 57 7.60 -0.07 8.56
C ILE A 57 6.45 -0.88 7.99
N GLU A 58 6.19 -0.77 6.69
CA GLU A 58 5.19 -1.57 5.98
C GLU A 58 5.82 -2.31 4.80
N ILE A 59 5.37 -3.54 4.58
CA ILE A 59 5.77 -4.39 3.46
C ILE A 59 4.51 -4.79 2.69
N PRO A 60 4.01 -3.94 1.78
CA PRO A 60 2.92 -4.30 0.90
C PRO A 60 3.40 -5.21 -0.24
N VAL A 61 2.54 -6.18 -0.57
CA VAL A 61 2.54 -6.94 -1.81
C VAL A 61 1.30 -6.51 -2.57
N LYS A 62 1.52 -5.73 -3.62
CA LYS A 62 0.49 -5.23 -4.53
C LYS A 62 0.42 -6.17 -5.73
N PHE A 63 -0.80 -6.41 -6.19
CA PHE A 63 -1.09 -7.14 -7.41
C PHE A 63 -1.91 -6.24 -8.33
N LEU A 64 -1.52 -6.18 -9.60
CA LEU A 64 -2.29 -5.57 -10.66
C LEU A 64 -2.51 -6.64 -11.73
N ILE A 65 -3.74 -6.82 -12.15
CA ILE A 65 -4.09 -7.65 -13.30
C ILE A 65 -4.71 -6.73 -14.34
N ASP A 66 -4.14 -6.69 -15.54
CA ASP A 66 -4.63 -5.91 -16.66
C ASP A 66 -5.08 -6.83 -17.79
N SER A 67 -6.38 -6.84 -18.08
CA SER A 67 -6.95 -7.66 -19.16
C SER A 67 -7.04 -6.90 -20.50
N THR A 68 -6.41 -5.72 -20.64
CA THR A 68 -6.44 -4.93 -21.88
C THR A 68 -5.34 -5.29 -22.88
N GLY A 69 -4.19 -5.76 -22.41
CA GLY A 69 -2.98 -5.99 -23.22
C GLY A 69 -2.71 -7.44 -23.60
N GLY A 70 -3.12 -8.40 -22.77
CA GLY A 70 -2.81 -9.82 -23.00
C GLY A 70 -2.82 -10.66 -21.72
N ASP A 71 -3.67 -10.30 -20.75
CA ASP A 71 -3.73 -10.88 -19.40
C ASP A 71 -2.40 -10.77 -18.63
N GLU A 72 -1.80 -9.59 -18.65
CA GLU A 72 -0.60 -9.30 -17.86
C GLU A 72 -0.94 -9.16 -16.37
N ALA A 73 -0.08 -9.73 -15.54
CA ALA A 73 -0.08 -9.52 -14.11
C ALA A 73 1.21 -8.83 -13.68
N ILE A 74 1.09 -7.81 -12.82
CA ILE A 74 2.22 -7.16 -12.17
C ILE A 74 2.15 -7.48 -10.69
N LEU A 75 3.28 -7.94 -10.16
CA LEU A 75 3.50 -8.09 -8.73
C LEU A 75 4.50 -7.03 -8.30
N ASP A 76 4.09 -6.19 -7.36
CA ASP A 76 4.85 -5.06 -6.85
C ASP A 76 5.01 -5.20 -5.33
N THR A 77 6.23 -5.51 -4.91
CA THR A 77 6.58 -5.65 -3.49
C THR A 77 7.54 -4.56 -3.08
N SER A 78 7.26 -3.91 -1.97
CA SER A 78 8.09 -2.81 -1.49
C SER A 78 8.26 -2.83 0.03
N VAL A 79 9.25 -2.08 0.51
CA VAL A 79 9.44 -1.77 1.92
C VAL A 79 9.26 -0.27 2.09
N HIS A 80 8.33 0.12 2.94
CA HIS A 80 7.98 1.50 3.20
C HIS A 80 8.33 1.89 4.62
N LEU A 81 8.98 3.04 4.77
CA LEU A 81 9.10 3.75 6.05
C LEU A 81 7.92 4.71 6.19
N LEU A 82 7.19 4.61 7.29
CA LEU A 82 6.13 5.54 7.67
C LEU A 82 6.65 6.41 8.82
N ILE A 83 6.53 7.72 8.64
CA ILE A 83 6.93 8.74 9.61
C ILE A 83 5.67 9.50 10.00
N TYR A 84 5.41 9.57 11.30
CA TYR A 84 4.25 10.19 11.92
C TYR A 84 4.67 11.49 12.62
N PRO A 85 4.57 12.66 11.98
CA PRO A 85 5.14 13.89 12.54
C PRO A 85 4.33 14.44 13.73
N TRP A 86 3.09 14.00 13.89
CA TRP A 86 2.13 14.46 14.91
C TRP A 86 1.31 13.29 15.43
N GLU A 87 1.95 12.38 16.18
CA GLU A 87 1.35 11.15 16.72
C GLU A 87 0.81 10.19 15.63
N LYS A 88 0.12 9.09 16.01
CA LYS A 88 -0.47 8.08 15.12
C LYS A 88 -1.70 8.60 14.32
N GLY A 89 -1.56 9.74 13.63
CA GLY A 89 -2.54 10.40 12.77
C GLY A 89 -1.97 10.65 11.36
N PRO A 90 -1.60 11.89 10.98
CA PRO A 90 -0.97 12.16 9.69
C PRO A 90 0.37 11.43 9.55
N TYR A 91 0.68 10.94 8.35
CA TYR A 91 1.97 10.30 8.08
C TYR A 91 2.50 10.58 6.67
N ILE A 92 3.82 10.48 6.55
CA ILE A 92 4.54 10.45 5.28
C ILE A 92 5.12 9.05 5.14
N SER A 93 4.89 8.44 3.99
CA SER A 93 5.45 7.14 3.63
C SER A 93 6.49 7.31 2.52
N LEU A 94 7.64 6.67 2.68
CA LEU A 94 8.71 6.64 1.70
C LEU A 94 9.05 5.19 1.39
N SER A 95 9.07 4.82 0.12
CA SER A 95 9.61 3.52 -0.28
C SER A 95 11.13 3.53 -0.10
N LEU A 96 11.65 2.57 0.65
CA LEU A 96 13.08 2.33 0.79
C LEU A 96 13.60 1.41 -0.32
N ILE A 97 12.80 0.41 -0.65
CA ILE A 97 13.07 -0.60 -1.67
C ILE A 97 11.75 -0.92 -2.35
N GLN A 98 11.76 -1.06 -3.66
CA GLN A 98 10.63 -1.51 -4.44
C GLN A 98 11.11 -2.43 -5.55
N LEU A 99 10.40 -3.55 -5.70
CA LEU A 99 10.66 -4.56 -6.71
C LEU A 99 9.37 -4.84 -7.47
N ILE A 100 9.41 -4.60 -8.77
CA ILE A 100 8.29 -4.85 -9.67
C ILE A 100 8.64 -6.00 -10.59
N THR A 101 7.77 -7.00 -10.65
CA THR A 101 7.88 -8.17 -11.51
C THR A 101 6.67 -8.24 -12.45
N PHE A 102 6.94 -8.46 -13.73
CA PHE A 102 5.92 -8.61 -14.78
C PHE A 102 5.75 -10.09 -15.12
N ILE A 103 4.50 -10.56 -15.17
CA ILE A 103 4.12 -11.92 -15.52
C ILE A 103 3.13 -11.84 -16.69
N GLY A 104 3.44 -12.48 -17.81
CA GLY A 104 2.55 -12.50 -18.96
C GLY A 104 3.28 -12.70 -20.28
N SER A 105 2.54 -12.58 -21.38
CA SER A 105 3.05 -12.78 -22.74
C SER A 105 3.84 -11.56 -23.25
N PHE A 106 3.55 -10.38 -22.70
CA PHE A 106 4.15 -9.11 -23.10
C PHE A 106 4.89 -8.47 -21.92
N THR A 107 5.99 -9.09 -21.49
CA THR A 107 6.86 -8.53 -20.45
C THR A 107 7.92 -7.60 -21.07
N PRO A 108 8.33 -6.53 -20.38
CA PRO A 108 9.50 -5.75 -20.77
C PRO A 108 10.76 -6.62 -20.82
N GLN A 109 11.76 -6.19 -21.62
CA GLN A 109 13.04 -6.91 -21.73
C GLN A 109 13.79 -6.98 -20.40
N GLU A 110 13.62 -5.96 -19.55
CA GLU A 110 14.11 -5.94 -18.18
C GLU A 110 12.98 -6.41 -17.24
N PRO A 111 13.14 -7.53 -16.52
CA PRO A 111 12.07 -8.05 -15.67
C PRO A 111 11.93 -7.31 -14.33
N PHE A 112 12.92 -6.48 -13.97
CA PHE A 112 13.00 -5.78 -12.70
C PHE A 112 13.08 -4.28 -12.90
N HIS A 113 12.15 -3.57 -12.26
CA HIS A 113 12.14 -2.11 -12.24
C HIS A 113 12.14 -1.61 -10.80
N TYR A 114 12.91 -0.54 -10.56
CA TYR A 114 12.96 0.18 -9.29
C TYR A 114 12.22 1.50 -9.43
N LEU A 115 11.27 1.73 -8.54
CA LEU A 115 10.52 2.98 -8.44
C LEU A 115 10.63 3.49 -7.00
N ASN A 116 10.54 4.81 -6.85
CA ASN A 116 10.47 5.44 -5.54
C ASN A 116 9.06 6.00 -5.37
N GLU A 117 8.36 5.58 -4.33
CA GLU A 117 7.07 6.11 -3.96
C GLU A 117 7.20 7.02 -2.75
N ILE A 118 6.53 8.16 -2.83
CA ILE A 118 6.22 8.98 -1.67
C ILE A 118 4.71 8.98 -1.50
N SER A 119 4.24 8.76 -0.28
CA SER A 119 2.82 8.89 0.04
C SER A 119 2.60 9.82 1.22
N ILE A 120 1.46 10.50 1.19
CA ILE A 120 0.96 11.28 2.32
C ILE A 120 -0.38 10.68 2.70
N GLY A 121 -0.56 10.36 3.97
CA GLY A 121 -1.77 9.73 4.47
C GLY A 121 -2.14 10.18 5.86
N TYR A 122 -3.25 9.63 6.35
CA TYR A 122 -3.73 9.84 7.70
C TYR A 122 -4.25 8.51 8.23
N ARG A 123 -3.84 8.08 9.43
CA ARG A 123 -4.33 6.88 10.11
C ARG A 123 -5.44 7.25 11.10
N TRP A 124 -6.64 6.76 10.84
CA TRP A 124 -7.76 6.77 11.79
C TRP A 124 -7.80 5.44 12.55
N ASN A 125 -7.58 5.48 13.86
CA ASN A 125 -7.70 4.30 14.71
C ASN A 125 -9.15 4.18 15.21
N PHE A 126 -9.80 3.07 14.88
CA PHE A 126 -11.13 2.70 15.35
C PHE A 126 -11.00 1.56 16.34
N PHE A 127 -11.30 1.81 17.62
CA PHE A 127 -11.01 0.84 18.68
C PHE A 127 -9.52 0.48 18.74
N ASN A 128 -9.14 -0.47 19.60
CA ASN A 128 -7.72 -0.82 19.80
C ASN A 128 -7.13 -1.73 18.69
N ILE A 129 -7.96 -2.24 17.77
CA ILE A 129 -7.58 -3.32 16.85
C ILE A 129 -7.77 -3.01 15.36
N LEU A 130 -8.49 -1.93 15.04
CA LEU A 130 -8.87 -1.60 13.67
C LEU A 130 -8.38 -0.21 13.33
N SER A 131 -7.82 -0.02 12.15
CA SER A 131 -7.55 1.33 11.64
C SER A 131 -7.79 1.46 10.15
N ILE A 132 -8.05 2.69 9.71
CA ILE A 132 -8.29 3.08 8.32
C ILE A 132 -7.32 4.20 7.99
N SER A 133 -6.49 3.99 6.99
CA SER A 133 -5.38 4.88 6.64
C SER A 133 -5.45 5.44 5.22
N PRO A 134 -6.40 6.31 4.87
CA PRO A 134 -6.42 6.93 3.55
C PRO A 134 -5.07 7.58 3.20
N LYS A 135 -4.62 7.43 1.96
CA LYS A 135 -3.37 8.00 1.49
C LYS A 135 -3.38 8.30 0.00
N ILE A 136 -2.57 9.26 -0.39
CA ILE A 136 -2.26 9.59 -1.77
C ILE A 136 -0.80 9.22 -2.01
N THR A 137 -0.56 8.45 -3.05
CA THR A 137 0.78 8.00 -3.45
C THR A 137 1.18 8.65 -4.77
N ILE A 138 2.42 9.12 -4.82
CA ILE A 138 3.08 9.64 -6.01
C ILE A 138 4.21 8.68 -6.34
N ARG A 139 4.29 8.27 -7.61
CA ARG A 139 5.29 7.35 -8.17
C ARG A 139 5.96 8.04 -9.36
#